data_AF-A0A2Z6CWK3-F1
#
_entry.id   AF-A0A2Z6CWK3-F1
#
_cell.length_a   1.000
_cell.length_b   1.000
_cell.length_c   1.000
_cell.angle_alpha   90.00
_cell.angle_beta   90.00
_cell.angle_gamma   90.00
#
_symmetry.space_group_name_H-M   'P 1'
#
loop_
_entity.id
_entity.type
_entity.pdbx_description
1 polymer ?
#
loop_
_entity_poly.entity_id
_entity_poly.type
_entity_poly.pdbx_seq_one_letter_code
_entity_poly.pdbx_strand_id
1 'polypeptide(L)'
;MTEYSRLKTSPSAAIRATLDYPVIDTDVHTNDFTPAFEDYIAKYGGSKLVDELRKAESSRLNSKSNGKDWYQQTPEERQYNRTIRSPWWARVTRNTLDLATYTLPALLYERQAEQGSDYSVLFPNNVLAPAGASPENRQALQRAVNHYHADIYRKYSDRLTPVAGIPMGNPQEAIEELEFAVKTLGLKVANIPGGVKRPIKAIADKYPVDKFPEVARYASYIDFYGLDSEYDYDPFWAKAVELGVPITTHYGSQGWTGRSSISNYMNNHIGHFADGSQAFAKALFFGGVTRRFPQLRVGMLEGGADWGAHVYIHLVDRFSKRNLKALQNYNPDLTNADELFELFERFGGEITEGYSLSKEELTKSVLGSSFSRHSRAPIGSELEDFAAAGIETIEDIRDRWVNSFFFGSESDDRTIAAAFNNKANPLGVKINAIYSSDVGHWDVPDLTSPLAESWDLVKEGVISEDDFKAYVFGNPYKFYTEANANFFKGTAIESKVGNIESPQVDKSLVVV
;
A
#
# COMPACT_ATOMS: atom_id res chain seq x y z
N MET A 1 -11.13 14.87 33.89
CA MET A 1 -11.21 14.00 32.69
C MET A 1 -12.56 14.19 31.96
N THR A 2 -13.14 15.39 31.94
CA THR A 2 -14.44 15.63 31.26
C THR A 2 -14.51 16.96 30.52
N GLU A 3 -13.49 17.83 30.63
CA GLU A 3 -13.55 19.17 30.03
C GLU A 3 -13.44 19.14 28.51
N TYR A 4 -12.75 18.14 27.96
CA TYR A 4 -12.48 18.01 26.53
C TYR A 4 -13.25 16.89 25.83
N SER A 5 -14.03 16.09 26.57
CA SER A 5 -14.72 14.96 25.97
C SER A 5 -16.04 15.35 25.30
N ARG A 6 -16.24 14.91 24.06
CA ARG A 6 -17.48 15.05 23.28
C ARG A 6 -18.27 13.75 23.17
N LEU A 7 -17.98 12.75 24.01
CA LEU A 7 -18.54 11.40 23.88
C LEU A 7 -20.07 11.36 23.82
N LYS A 8 -20.77 12.19 24.61
CA LYS A 8 -22.25 12.23 24.65
C LYS A 8 -22.89 12.82 23.40
N THR A 9 -22.15 13.59 22.62
CA THR A 9 -22.61 14.27 21.40
C THR A 9 -22.00 13.69 20.14
N SER A 10 -21.09 12.70 20.27
CA SER A 10 -20.44 12.08 19.12
C SER A 10 -21.41 11.16 18.38
N PRO A 11 -21.64 11.37 17.06
CA PRO A 11 -22.44 10.45 16.26
C PRO A 11 -21.76 9.08 16.14
N SER A 12 -20.42 9.02 16.02
CA SER A 12 -19.69 7.75 15.96
C SER A 12 -19.80 6.95 17.26
N ALA A 13 -19.75 7.61 18.42
CA ALA A 13 -19.96 6.95 19.71
C ALA A 13 -21.40 6.42 19.84
N ALA A 14 -22.39 7.13 19.30
CA ALA A 14 -23.77 6.67 19.28
C ALA A 14 -23.94 5.41 18.40
N ILE A 15 -23.32 5.37 17.21
CA ILE A 15 -23.29 4.15 16.38
C ILE A 15 -22.55 3.03 17.10
N ARG A 16 -21.37 3.30 17.67
CA ARG A 16 -20.61 2.29 18.40
C ARG A 16 -21.42 1.63 19.51
N ALA A 17 -22.26 2.38 20.22
CA ALA A 17 -23.11 1.86 21.29
C ALA A 17 -24.18 0.87 20.82
N THR A 18 -24.52 0.83 19.52
CA THR A 18 -25.48 -0.14 18.95
C THR A 18 -24.82 -1.45 18.49
N LEU A 19 -23.48 -1.51 18.43
CA LEU A 19 -22.74 -2.67 17.92
C LEU A 19 -22.37 -3.64 19.06
N ASP A 20 -22.56 -4.94 18.83
CA ASP A 20 -22.23 -6.02 19.77
C ASP A 20 -20.80 -6.57 19.60
N TYR A 21 -20.05 -6.08 18.62
CA TYR A 21 -18.63 -6.39 18.36
C TYR A 21 -17.71 -5.18 18.58
N PRO A 22 -16.40 -5.39 18.77
CA PRO A 22 -15.41 -4.30 18.79
C PRO A 22 -15.26 -3.60 17.44
N VAL A 23 -14.91 -2.31 17.44
CA VAL A 23 -14.44 -1.60 16.24
C VAL A 23 -12.93 -1.44 16.32
N ILE A 24 -12.24 -1.93 15.29
CA ILE A 24 -10.77 -1.86 15.17
C ILE A 24 -10.45 -0.88 14.05
N ASP A 25 -9.79 0.21 14.41
CA ASP A 25 -9.28 1.19 13.47
C ASP A 25 -7.85 0.84 13.08
N THR A 26 -7.65 0.57 11.79
CA THR A 26 -6.39 0.10 11.24
C THR A 26 -5.48 1.25 10.85
N ASP A 27 -5.97 2.50 10.85
CA ASP A 27 -5.17 3.65 10.42
C ASP A 27 -5.59 4.97 11.08
N VAL A 28 -4.91 5.31 12.18
CA VAL A 28 -5.06 6.60 12.86
C VAL A 28 -3.76 7.40 12.75
N HIS A 29 -3.82 8.57 12.12
CA HIS A 29 -2.67 9.43 11.97
C HIS A 29 -2.36 10.23 13.24
N THR A 30 -1.07 10.29 13.59
CA THR A 30 -0.59 11.08 14.72
C THR A 30 0.54 12.02 14.31
N ASN A 31 0.62 13.16 14.99
CA ASN A 31 1.58 14.21 14.72
C ASN A 31 2.62 14.27 15.84
N ASP A 32 3.89 14.32 15.45
CA ASP A 32 4.96 14.55 16.41
C ASP A 32 5.01 16.02 16.84
N PHE A 33 5.22 16.26 18.14
CA PHE A 33 5.61 17.58 18.61
C PHE A 33 7.11 17.76 18.36
N THR A 34 7.46 18.41 17.26
CA THR A 34 8.82 18.49 16.70
C THR A 34 9.92 18.76 17.74
N PRO A 35 9.80 19.75 18.66
CA PRO A 35 10.88 19.99 19.63
C PRO A 35 11.19 18.77 20.51
N ALA A 36 10.17 18.09 21.03
CA ALA A 36 10.37 16.92 21.88
C ALA A 36 10.89 15.71 21.08
N PHE A 37 10.47 15.58 19.82
CA PHE A 37 10.91 14.53 18.91
C PHE A 37 12.40 14.70 18.54
N GLU A 38 12.80 15.91 18.16
CA GLU A 38 14.20 16.23 17.85
C GLU A 38 15.11 16.10 19.07
N ASP A 39 14.68 16.56 20.25
CA ASP A 39 15.42 16.39 21.51
C ASP A 39 15.63 14.90 21.83
N TYR A 40 14.62 14.07 21.60
CA TYR A 40 14.72 12.63 21.82
C TYR A 40 15.73 11.99 20.87
N ILE A 41 15.67 12.32 19.58
CA ILE A 41 16.61 11.82 18.56
C ILE A 41 18.04 12.29 18.86
N ALA A 42 18.22 13.55 19.26
CA ALA A 42 19.52 14.08 19.66
C ALA A 42 20.10 13.33 20.86
N LYS A 43 19.27 13.01 21.86
CA LYS A 43 19.68 12.20 23.01
C LYS A 43 20.01 10.75 22.61
N TYR A 44 19.29 10.21 21.63
CA TYR A 44 19.46 8.83 21.19
C TYR A 44 20.73 8.60 20.37
N GLY A 45 21.02 9.47 19.40
CA GLY A 45 22.13 9.28 18.45
C GLY A 45 22.86 10.55 18.01
N GLY A 46 22.64 11.68 18.70
CA GLY A 46 23.33 12.94 18.46
C GLY A 46 22.66 13.86 17.43
N SER A 47 23.13 15.11 17.38
CA SER A 47 22.54 16.16 16.53
C SER A 47 22.59 15.84 15.03
N LYS A 48 23.56 15.03 14.59
CA LYS A 48 23.67 14.60 13.18
C LYS A 48 22.41 13.87 12.70
N LEU A 49 21.77 13.06 13.55
CA LEU A 49 20.53 12.37 13.19
C LEU A 49 19.35 13.34 13.06
N VAL A 50 19.33 14.42 13.86
CA VAL A 50 18.34 15.49 13.73
C VAL A 50 18.50 16.22 12.39
N ASP A 51 19.74 16.48 11.97
CA ASP A 51 20.01 17.09 10.67
C ASP A 51 19.57 16.19 9.51
N GLU A 52 19.78 14.87 9.61
CA GLU A 52 19.28 13.89 8.64
C GLU A 52 17.76 13.82 8.61
N LEU A 53 17.08 13.86 9.77
CA LEU A 53 15.61 13.92 9.84
C LEU A 53 15.07 15.15 9.11
N ARG A 54 15.57 16.35 9.46
CA ARG A 54 15.14 17.63 8.85
C ARG A 54 15.35 17.62 7.33
N LYS A 55 16.47 17.06 6.86
CA LYS A 55 16.75 16.90 5.44
C LYS A 55 15.74 15.96 4.76
N ALA A 56 15.45 14.81 5.38
CA ALA A 56 14.50 13.84 4.84
C ALA A 56 13.07 14.41 4.78
N GLU A 57 12.59 15.06 5.84
CA GLU A 57 11.27 15.71 5.89
C GLU A 57 11.11 16.81 4.83
N SER A 58 12.13 17.68 4.70
CA SER A 58 12.17 18.74 3.69
C SER A 58 12.04 18.19 2.26
N SER A 59 12.72 17.08 1.98
CA SER A 59 12.70 16.45 0.66
C SER A 59 11.33 15.85 0.29
N ARG A 60 10.57 15.39 1.29
CA ARG A 60 9.27 14.72 1.12
C ARG A 60 8.12 15.71 0.88
N LEU A 61 8.04 16.77 1.67
CA LEU A 61 6.87 17.68 1.68
C LEU A 61 7.02 18.84 0.70
N ASN A 62 8.23 19.41 0.63
CA ASN A 62 8.50 20.65 -0.10
C ASN A 62 9.81 20.52 -0.88
N SER A 63 9.85 19.58 -1.84
CA SER A 63 11.03 19.39 -2.69
C SER A 63 11.41 20.72 -3.35
N LYS A 64 12.67 21.15 -3.14
CA LYS A 64 13.17 22.44 -3.62
C LYS A 64 13.89 22.29 -4.95
N SER A 65 13.62 23.20 -5.89
CA SER A 65 14.48 23.42 -7.05
C SER A 65 15.21 24.75 -6.86
N ASN A 66 16.55 24.72 -6.93
CA ASN A 66 17.42 25.89 -6.70
C ASN A 66 17.10 26.64 -5.39
N GLY A 67 16.84 25.88 -4.32
CA GLY A 67 16.53 26.43 -2.99
C GLY A 67 15.12 26.98 -2.81
N LYS A 68 14.28 27.01 -3.86
CA LYS A 68 12.88 27.43 -3.80
C LYS A 68 11.93 26.24 -3.86
N ASP A 69 10.96 26.21 -2.95
CA ASP A 69 9.82 25.27 -3.06
C ASP A 69 8.81 25.74 -4.12
N TRP A 70 7.69 25.02 -4.24
CA TRP A 70 6.63 25.37 -5.18
C TRP A 70 6.03 26.76 -4.92
N TYR A 71 5.82 27.14 -3.66
CA TYR A 71 5.17 28.41 -3.26
C TYR A 71 6.05 29.61 -3.53
N GLN A 72 7.36 29.42 -3.49
CA GLN A 72 8.35 30.47 -3.74
C GLN A 72 8.65 30.70 -5.22
N GLN A 73 8.24 29.78 -6.11
CA GLN A 73 8.48 29.86 -7.55
C GLN A 73 7.36 30.60 -8.30
N THR A 74 7.70 31.38 -9.33
CA THR A 74 6.71 31.91 -10.30
C THR A 74 6.10 30.78 -11.16
N PRO A 75 4.97 31.01 -11.86
CA PRO A 75 4.44 30.03 -12.82
C PRO A 75 5.46 29.58 -13.87
N GLU A 76 6.29 30.48 -14.39
CA GLU A 76 7.34 30.19 -15.37
C GLU A 76 8.46 29.35 -14.75
N GLU A 77 8.89 29.68 -13.52
CA GLU A 77 9.87 28.88 -12.78
C GLU A 77 9.35 27.45 -12.51
N ARG A 78 8.08 27.31 -12.11
CA ARG A 78 7.45 26.00 -11.91
C ARG A 78 7.38 25.20 -13.21
N GLN A 79 7.05 25.86 -14.32
CA GLN A 79 7.03 25.23 -15.64
C GLN A 79 8.42 24.80 -16.10
N TYR A 80 9.43 25.64 -15.90
CA TYR A 80 10.82 25.36 -16.25
C TYR A 80 11.40 24.20 -15.42
N ASN A 81 11.23 24.25 -14.11
CA ASN A 81 11.76 23.24 -13.18
C ASN A 81 10.91 21.97 -13.10
N ARG A 82 9.70 22.01 -13.66
CA ARG A 82 8.65 20.99 -13.45
C ARG A 82 8.38 20.72 -11.97
N THR A 83 8.41 21.77 -11.14
CA THR A 83 8.19 21.65 -9.69
C THR A 83 6.77 21.21 -9.40
N ILE A 84 6.63 20.06 -8.75
CA ILE A 84 5.35 19.41 -8.47
C ILE A 84 4.55 20.23 -7.46
N ARG A 85 3.23 20.29 -7.65
CA ARG A 85 2.30 20.94 -6.73
C ARG A 85 2.06 20.05 -5.50
N SER A 86 2.71 20.38 -4.38
CA SER A 86 2.44 19.85 -3.02
C SER A 86 1.14 20.39 -2.41
N PRO A 87 0.58 19.82 -1.33
CA PRO A 87 -0.50 20.46 -0.58
C PRO A 87 -0.07 21.82 -0.01
N TRP A 88 -1.01 22.76 0.17
CA TRP A 88 -0.76 24.01 0.91
C TRP A 88 -0.76 23.81 2.40
N TRP A 89 -1.62 22.90 2.84
CA TRP A 89 -1.73 22.50 4.22
C TRP A 89 -2.42 21.13 4.25
N ALA A 90 -1.99 20.26 5.17
CA ALA A 90 -2.47 18.89 5.27
C ALA A 90 -2.97 18.54 6.69
N ARG A 91 -3.27 19.56 7.52
CA ARG A 91 -3.78 19.36 8.89
C ARG A 91 -5.07 20.14 9.10
N VAL A 92 -6.03 19.55 9.80
CA VAL A 92 -7.27 20.22 10.19
C VAL A 92 -6.97 21.23 11.30
N THR A 93 -7.00 22.53 11.00
CA THR A 93 -6.68 23.60 11.96
C THR A 93 -7.90 24.29 12.56
N ARG A 94 -9.06 24.18 11.91
CA ARG A 94 -10.30 24.81 12.38
C ARG A 94 -10.76 24.20 13.71
N ASN A 95 -10.59 22.89 13.90
CA ASN A 95 -10.87 22.20 15.14
C ASN A 95 -9.57 22.02 15.95
N THR A 96 -9.21 23.04 16.74
CA THR A 96 -8.00 23.04 17.56
C THR A 96 -7.92 21.85 18.52
N LEU A 97 -9.07 21.40 19.03
CA LEU A 97 -9.11 20.27 19.96
C LEU A 97 -8.66 18.98 19.26
N ASP A 98 -9.15 18.71 18.05
CA ASP A 98 -8.74 17.54 17.26
C ASP A 98 -7.27 17.65 16.85
N LEU A 99 -6.80 18.82 16.41
CA LEU A 99 -5.39 19.06 16.11
C LEU A 99 -4.48 18.72 17.31
N ALA A 100 -4.86 19.12 18.52
CA ALA A 100 -4.14 18.77 19.74
C ALA A 100 -4.27 17.28 20.08
N THR A 101 -5.41 16.67 19.79
CA THR A 101 -5.70 15.25 20.08
C THR A 101 -4.74 14.35 19.31
N TYR A 102 -4.56 14.58 18.02
CA TYR A 102 -3.62 13.80 17.20
C TYR A 102 -2.14 14.06 17.53
N THR A 103 -1.83 15.05 18.39
CA THR A 103 -0.46 15.39 18.79
C THR A 103 -0.14 14.91 20.21
N LEU A 104 -1.14 14.82 21.09
CA LEU A 104 -0.98 14.53 22.51
C LEU A 104 -1.51 13.13 22.83
N PRO A 105 -0.64 12.13 23.09
CA PRO A 105 -1.06 10.74 23.33
C PRO A 105 -2.11 10.57 24.44
N ALA A 106 -1.99 11.35 25.53
CA ALA A 106 -2.96 11.32 26.63
C ALA A 106 -4.36 11.77 26.20
N LEU A 107 -4.43 12.81 25.36
CA LEU A 107 -5.69 13.37 24.87
C LEU A 107 -6.31 12.45 23.82
N LEU A 108 -5.52 11.88 22.91
CA LEU A 108 -5.99 10.83 21.99
C LEU A 108 -6.60 9.66 22.75
N TYR A 109 -5.91 9.18 23.78
CA TYR A 109 -6.41 8.07 24.60
C TYR A 109 -7.74 8.41 25.31
N GLU A 110 -7.88 9.63 25.86
CA GLU A 110 -9.13 10.09 26.48
C GLU A 110 -10.28 10.20 25.46
N ARG A 111 -9.97 10.63 24.24
CA ARG A 111 -10.96 10.91 23.19
C ARG A 111 -11.18 9.79 22.18
N GLN A 112 -10.42 8.69 22.23
CA GLN A 112 -10.51 7.61 21.24
C GLN A 112 -11.94 7.05 21.08
N ALA A 113 -12.70 6.93 22.18
CA ALA A 113 -14.08 6.46 22.08
C ALA A 113 -15.00 7.41 21.29
N GLU A 114 -14.61 8.68 21.09
CA GLU A 114 -15.38 9.66 20.32
C GLU A 114 -15.39 9.37 18.83
N GLN A 115 -14.35 8.75 18.27
CA GLN A 115 -14.34 8.27 16.88
C GLN A 115 -15.07 6.93 16.68
N GLY A 116 -15.59 6.35 17.76
CA GLY A 116 -16.32 5.08 17.72
C GLY A 116 -15.44 3.82 17.72
N SER A 117 -14.12 3.94 17.89
CA SER A 117 -13.20 2.80 17.90
C SER A 117 -12.93 2.27 19.32
N ASP A 118 -12.75 0.95 19.47
CA ASP A 118 -12.30 0.35 20.74
C ASP A 118 -10.78 0.12 20.77
N TYR A 119 -10.17 -0.08 19.61
CA TYR A 119 -8.72 -0.26 19.45
C TYR A 119 -8.25 0.44 18.18
N SER A 120 -7.11 1.10 18.26
CA SER A 120 -6.58 1.91 17.15
C SER A 120 -5.10 1.62 16.92
N VAL A 121 -4.74 1.32 15.67
CA VAL A 121 -3.35 1.25 15.22
C VAL A 121 -2.95 2.61 14.68
N LEU A 122 -1.81 3.11 15.17
CA LEU A 122 -1.39 4.48 14.93
C LEU A 122 -0.27 4.55 13.89
N PHE A 123 -0.40 5.51 12.99
CA PHE A 123 0.56 5.85 11.94
C PHE A 123 1.13 7.25 12.22
N PRO A 124 2.23 7.36 13.00
CA PRO A 124 2.89 8.64 13.18
C PRO A 124 3.41 9.17 11.83
N ASN A 125 3.13 10.44 11.55
CA ASN A 125 3.41 11.06 10.24
C ASN A 125 4.89 11.06 9.83
N ASN A 126 5.82 10.94 10.79
CA ASN A 126 7.25 10.85 10.53
C ASN A 126 7.83 9.45 10.69
N VAL A 127 6.99 8.41 10.90
CA VAL A 127 7.47 7.04 11.14
C VAL A 127 8.32 6.50 9.98
N LEU A 128 8.04 6.91 8.74
CA LEU A 128 8.80 6.56 7.53
C LEU A 128 9.72 7.68 7.03
N ALA A 129 9.79 8.83 7.70
CA ALA A 129 10.72 9.91 7.31
C ALA A 129 12.19 9.44 7.18
N PRO A 130 12.71 8.54 8.05
CA PRO A 130 14.09 8.05 7.95
C PRO A 130 14.41 7.33 6.64
N ALA A 131 13.42 6.84 5.88
CA ALA A 131 13.66 6.24 4.56
C ALA A 131 14.35 7.20 3.57
N GLY A 132 14.20 8.52 3.76
CA GLY A 132 14.88 9.56 2.99
C GLY A 132 16.28 9.96 3.50
N ALA A 133 16.75 9.38 4.60
CA ALA A 133 18.07 9.63 5.14
C ALA A 133 19.18 8.88 4.36
N SER A 134 20.42 9.31 4.57
CA SER A 134 21.61 8.65 4.01
C SER A 134 21.74 7.20 4.50
N PRO A 135 22.27 6.26 3.66
CA PRO A 135 22.41 4.85 4.04
C PRO A 135 23.18 4.65 5.35
N GLU A 136 24.17 5.48 5.66
CA GLU A 136 24.99 5.32 6.87
C GLU A 136 24.25 5.72 8.16
N ASN A 137 23.21 6.57 8.07
CA ASN A 137 22.50 7.10 9.24
C ASN A 137 21.05 6.61 9.32
N ARG A 138 20.50 6.05 8.23
CA ARG A 138 19.08 5.66 8.11
C ARG A 138 18.62 4.72 9.22
N GLN A 139 19.32 3.61 9.44
CA GLN A 139 18.92 2.63 10.44
C GLN A 139 18.94 3.21 11.86
N ALA A 140 20.00 3.95 12.22
CA ALA A 140 20.12 4.58 13.54
C ALA A 140 19.02 5.63 13.76
N LEU A 141 18.70 6.42 12.74
CA LEU A 141 17.59 7.38 12.78
C LEU A 141 16.25 6.66 12.91
N GLN A 142 15.98 5.62 12.11
CA GLN A 142 14.75 4.84 12.23
C GLN A 142 14.57 4.30 13.64
N ARG A 143 15.64 3.74 14.21
CA ARG A 143 15.61 3.17 15.55
C ARG A 143 15.24 4.20 16.61
N ALA A 144 15.80 5.41 16.51
CA ALA A 144 15.45 6.52 17.39
C ALA A 144 13.97 6.91 17.28
N VAL A 145 13.44 6.96 16.05
CA VAL A 145 12.03 7.26 15.76
C VAL A 145 11.10 6.19 16.35
N ASN A 146 11.37 4.91 16.07
CA ASN A 146 10.59 3.79 16.60
C ASN A 146 10.60 3.78 18.14
N HIS A 147 11.74 4.08 18.76
CA HIS A 147 11.87 4.11 20.21
C HIS A 147 11.09 5.27 20.83
N TYR A 148 11.09 6.45 20.20
CA TYR A 148 10.28 7.59 20.62
C TYR A 148 8.79 7.23 20.63
N HIS A 149 8.27 6.69 19.52
CA HIS A 149 6.86 6.30 19.41
C HIS A 149 6.48 5.19 20.38
N ALA A 150 7.33 4.18 20.55
CA ALA A 150 7.12 3.13 21.53
C ALA A 150 7.00 3.68 22.95
N ASP A 151 7.86 4.63 23.35
CA ASP A 151 7.87 5.18 24.70
C ASP A 151 6.66 6.08 25.00
N ILE A 152 6.31 6.98 24.08
CA ILE A 152 5.20 7.92 24.34
C ILE A 152 3.84 7.23 24.36
N TYR A 153 3.69 6.09 23.67
CA TYR A 153 2.45 5.31 23.63
C TYR A 153 2.41 4.13 24.60
N ARG A 154 3.53 3.76 25.25
CA ARG A 154 3.62 2.59 26.15
C ARG A 154 2.50 2.55 27.20
N LYS A 155 2.16 3.69 27.79
CA LYS A 155 1.13 3.83 28.84
C LYS A 155 -0.31 3.63 28.32
N TYR A 156 -0.52 3.73 27.01
CA TYR A 156 -1.83 3.70 26.34
C TYR A 156 -2.02 2.44 25.48
N SER A 157 -1.12 1.45 25.65
CA SER A 157 -0.98 0.26 24.81
C SER A 157 -2.14 -0.73 24.89
N ASP A 158 -3.03 -0.57 25.86
CA ASP A 158 -4.26 -1.35 25.94
C ASP A 158 -5.26 -0.99 24.84
N ARG A 159 -5.15 0.20 24.23
CA ARG A 159 -6.06 0.67 23.16
C ARG A 159 -5.35 1.25 21.94
N LEU A 160 -4.15 1.80 22.11
CA LEU A 160 -3.42 2.51 21.07
C LEU A 160 -2.11 1.80 20.79
N THR A 161 -1.84 1.42 19.54
CA THR A 161 -0.59 0.75 19.17
C THR A 161 0.07 1.44 17.98
N PRO A 162 1.22 2.11 18.16
CA PRO A 162 1.95 2.65 17.03
C PRO A 162 2.59 1.54 16.19
N VAL A 163 2.65 1.77 14.89
CA VAL A 163 3.45 0.95 13.97
C VAL A 163 4.95 1.22 14.14
N ALA A 164 5.77 0.21 13.87
CA ALA A 164 7.20 0.36 13.69
C ALA A 164 7.50 0.70 12.23
N GLY A 165 8.22 1.79 11.96
CA GLY A 165 8.73 2.04 10.61
C GLY A 165 9.94 1.15 10.33
N ILE A 166 9.96 0.47 9.17
CA ILE A 166 11.06 -0.41 8.79
C ILE A 166 11.70 0.09 7.48
N PRO A 167 13.00 0.43 7.47
CA PRO A 167 13.72 0.84 6.28
C PRO A 167 13.95 -0.37 5.38
N MET A 168 13.48 -0.29 4.14
CA MET A 168 13.60 -1.34 3.14
C MET A 168 14.74 -1.05 2.16
N GLY A 169 15.88 -0.59 2.69
CA GLY A 169 17.04 -0.25 1.87
C GLY A 169 17.75 -1.49 1.32
N ASN A 170 17.94 -2.47 2.20
CA ASN A 170 18.36 -3.83 1.89
C ASN A 170 17.73 -4.80 2.92
N PRO A 171 17.69 -6.12 2.64
CA PRO A 171 17.03 -7.10 3.51
C PRO A 171 17.62 -7.19 4.92
N GLN A 172 18.94 -7.11 5.07
CA GLN A 172 19.60 -7.24 6.38
C GLN A 172 19.22 -6.08 7.31
N GLU A 173 19.27 -4.85 6.80
CA GLU A 173 18.87 -3.65 7.54
C GLU A 173 17.40 -3.73 7.99
N ALA A 174 16.52 -4.21 7.10
CA ALA A 174 15.09 -4.35 7.38
C ALA A 174 14.82 -5.42 8.45
N ILE A 175 15.50 -6.57 8.38
CA ILE A 175 15.40 -7.66 9.35
C ILE A 175 15.85 -7.20 10.74
N GLU A 176 17.02 -6.56 10.82
CA GLU A 176 17.57 -6.08 12.10
C GLU A 176 16.65 -5.07 12.78
N GLU A 177 16.06 -4.15 12.01
CA GLU A 177 15.16 -3.16 12.57
C GLU A 177 13.80 -3.75 12.95
N LEU A 178 13.28 -4.70 12.16
CA LEU A 178 12.06 -5.44 12.50
C LEU A 178 12.24 -6.25 13.79
N GLU A 179 13.35 -6.98 13.92
CA GLU A 179 13.67 -7.72 15.15
C GLU A 179 13.83 -6.78 16.34
N PHE A 180 14.49 -5.64 16.18
CA PHE A 180 14.64 -4.66 17.24
C PHE A 180 13.28 -4.11 17.70
N ALA A 181 12.43 -3.68 16.75
CA ALA A 181 11.12 -3.14 17.04
C ALA A 181 10.22 -4.14 17.80
N VAL A 182 10.24 -5.41 17.40
CA VAL A 182 9.41 -6.44 18.02
C VAL A 182 10.01 -6.90 19.35
N LYS A 183 11.26 -7.36 19.35
CA LYS A 183 11.88 -8.03 20.51
C LYS A 183 12.30 -7.06 21.61
N THR A 184 12.64 -5.83 21.26
CA THR A 184 13.11 -4.82 22.23
C THR A 184 12.02 -3.83 22.59
N LEU A 185 11.30 -3.28 21.60
CA LEU A 185 10.30 -2.24 21.85
C LEU A 185 8.90 -2.81 22.14
N GLY A 186 8.63 -4.05 21.72
CA GLY A 186 7.31 -4.67 21.86
C GLY A 186 6.28 -4.16 20.86
N LEU A 187 6.72 -3.53 19.77
CA LEU A 187 5.83 -3.10 18.68
C LEU A 187 5.34 -4.33 17.90
N LYS A 188 4.08 -4.30 17.47
CA LYS A 188 3.36 -5.48 16.95
C LYS A 188 2.97 -5.39 15.47
N VAL A 189 3.16 -4.23 14.85
CA VAL A 189 2.78 -3.94 13.45
C VAL A 189 3.94 -3.20 12.80
N ALA A 190 4.29 -3.53 11.56
CA ALA A 190 5.36 -2.87 10.83
C ALA A 190 4.79 -2.07 9.64
N ASN A 191 5.15 -0.79 9.54
CA ASN A 191 4.91 0.03 8.35
C ASN A 191 6.20 0.10 7.52
N ILE A 192 6.07 -0.17 6.22
CA ILE A 192 7.19 -0.12 5.28
C ILE A 192 6.91 0.89 4.16
N PRO A 193 7.93 1.56 3.59
CA PRO A 193 7.76 2.21 2.31
C PRO A 193 7.35 1.15 1.28
N GLY A 194 6.32 1.41 0.49
CA GLY A 194 5.80 0.48 -0.53
C GLY A 194 6.62 0.47 -1.81
N GLY A 195 7.85 1.00 -1.77
CA GLY A 195 8.80 0.98 -2.88
C GLY A 195 10.02 1.84 -2.57
N VAL A 196 11.15 1.52 -3.19
CA VAL A 196 12.41 2.27 -3.06
C VAL A 196 12.93 2.68 -4.42
N LYS A 197 13.39 3.93 -4.54
CA LYS A 197 14.05 4.39 -5.76
C LYS A 197 15.45 3.79 -5.84
N ARG A 198 15.72 3.07 -6.93
CA ARG A 198 17.03 2.49 -7.25
C ARG A 198 17.63 3.20 -8.46
N PRO A 199 18.94 3.50 -8.47
CA PRO A 199 19.56 4.09 -9.64
C PRO A 199 19.57 3.10 -10.82
N ILE A 200 19.38 3.61 -12.03
CA ILE A 200 19.65 2.82 -13.23
C ILE A 200 21.17 2.76 -13.41
N LYS A 201 21.78 1.62 -13.08
CA LYS A 201 23.25 1.44 -13.05
C LYS A 201 23.95 1.93 -14.31
N ALA A 202 23.44 1.57 -15.49
CA ALA A 202 24.00 1.99 -16.78
C ALA A 202 24.03 3.52 -17.00
N ILE A 203 23.17 4.27 -16.32
CA ILE A 203 23.16 5.74 -16.34
C ILE A 203 24.02 6.28 -15.20
N ALA A 204 23.91 5.72 -13.99
CA ALA A 204 24.69 6.13 -12.83
C ALA A 204 26.21 5.96 -13.04
N ASP A 205 26.64 4.93 -13.77
CA ASP A 205 28.06 4.72 -14.13
C ASP A 205 28.59 5.85 -15.02
N LYS A 206 27.73 6.43 -15.87
CA LYS A 206 28.08 7.54 -16.78
C LYS A 206 27.93 8.90 -16.09
N TYR A 207 26.95 9.02 -15.18
CA TYR A 207 26.62 10.23 -14.45
C TYR A 207 26.55 9.95 -12.94
N PRO A 208 27.71 9.83 -12.27
CA PRO A 208 27.76 9.53 -10.84
C PRO A 208 27.06 10.59 -9.99
N VAL A 209 26.36 10.17 -8.93
CA VAL A 209 25.51 11.04 -8.09
C VAL A 209 26.27 12.17 -7.39
N ASP A 210 27.53 11.94 -7.02
CA ASP A 210 28.42 12.91 -6.38
C ASP A 210 28.81 14.06 -7.32
N LYS A 211 28.76 13.82 -8.64
CA LYS A 211 29.11 14.80 -9.68
C LYS A 211 27.89 15.36 -10.41
N PHE A 212 26.84 14.57 -10.56
CA PHE A 212 25.63 14.88 -11.32
C PHE A 212 24.33 14.61 -10.51
N PRO A 213 24.15 15.23 -9.34
CA PRO A 213 22.98 15.01 -8.49
C PRO A 213 21.65 15.40 -9.18
N GLU A 214 21.68 16.31 -10.15
CA GLU A 214 20.54 16.70 -10.98
C GLU A 214 20.12 15.67 -12.02
N VAL A 215 21.04 14.80 -12.46
CA VAL A 215 20.71 13.68 -13.35
C VAL A 215 20.20 12.50 -12.53
N ALA A 216 20.89 12.19 -11.42
CA ALA A 216 20.58 11.06 -10.56
C ALA A 216 19.14 11.08 -10.03
N ARG A 217 18.57 12.26 -9.78
CA ARG A 217 17.18 12.39 -9.30
C ARG A 217 16.11 11.87 -10.28
N TYR A 218 16.43 11.81 -11.57
CA TYR A 218 15.52 11.35 -12.63
C TYR A 218 15.92 9.98 -13.20
N ALA A 219 17.17 9.57 -13.02
CA ALA A 219 17.72 8.32 -13.55
C ALA A 219 17.53 7.13 -12.57
N SER A 220 16.28 6.83 -12.24
CA SER A 220 15.94 5.75 -11.30
C SER A 220 14.73 4.94 -11.75
N TYR A 221 14.60 3.73 -11.21
CA TYR A 221 13.38 2.94 -11.23
C TYR A 221 12.90 2.70 -9.79
N ILE A 222 11.67 2.22 -9.62
CA ILE A 222 11.12 1.90 -8.30
C ILE A 222 11.11 0.39 -8.15
N ASP A 223 11.77 -0.07 -7.10
CA ASP A 223 11.87 -1.45 -6.68
C ASP A 223 10.82 -1.72 -5.60
N PHE A 224 10.02 -2.76 -5.81
CA PHE A 224 8.86 -3.13 -4.98
C PHE A 224 9.08 -4.42 -4.17
N TYR A 225 10.34 -4.82 -3.96
CA TYR A 225 10.76 -5.88 -3.02
C TYR A 225 10.24 -7.30 -3.31
N GLY A 226 9.72 -7.53 -4.52
CA GLY A 226 9.22 -8.83 -4.97
C GLY A 226 9.74 -9.15 -6.37
N LEU A 227 8.97 -8.80 -7.39
CA LEU A 227 9.37 -8.92 -8.80
C LEU A 227 10.50 -7.92 -9.14
N ASP A 228 11.54 -8.41 -9.83
CA ASP A 228 12.68 -7.64 -10.36
C ASP A 228 13.47 -6.81 -9.33
N SER A 229 13.38 -7.16 -8.04
CA SER A 229 14.08 -6.44 -6.98
C SER A 229 15.60 -6.58 -7.08
N GLU A 230 16.34 -5.53 -6.73
CA GLU A 230 17.82 -5.56 -6.75
C GLU A 230 18.39 -6.53 -5.69
N TYR A 231 17.66 -6.74 -4.60
CA TYR A 231 18.01 -7.65 -3.52
C TYR A 231 16.93 -8.71 -3.33
N ASP A 232 17.32 -9.86 -2.80
CA ASP A 232 16.38 -10.89 -2.37
C ASP A 232 15.79 -10.53 -0.99
N TYR A 233 14.50 -10.18 -0.96
CA TYR A 233 13.76 -9.86 0.28
C TYR A 233 13.06 -11.07 0.91
N ASP A 234 13.16 -12.27 0.34
CA ASP A 234 12.59 -13.47 0.95
C ASP A 234 13.00 -13.68 2.42
N PRO A 235 14.28 -13.44 2.82
CA PRO A 235 14.65 -13.50 4.23
C PRO A 235 13.89 -12.51 5.13
N PHE A 236 13.55 -11.33 4.60
CA PHE A 236 12.74 -10.34 5.33
C PHE A 236 11.30 -10.81 5.47
N TRP A 237 10.68 -11.30 4.40
CA TRP A 237 9.32 -11.83 4.42
C TRP A 237 9.20 -13.03 5.37
N ALA A 238 10.18 -13.94 5.34
CA ALA A 238 10.30 -15.06 6.27
C ALA A 238 10.36 -14.57 7.73
N LYS A 239 11.17 -13.54 8.00
CA LYS A 239 11.29 -12.95 9.34
C LYS A 239 9.99 -12.30 9.81
N ALA A 240 9.27 -11.60 8.95
CA ALA A 240 7.96 -11.03 9.28
C ALA A 240 6.95 -12.11 9.70
N VAL A 241 6.92 -13.23 8.97
CA VAL A 241 6.10 -14.40 9.33
C VAL A 241 6.57 -15.04 10.64
N GLU A 242 7.87 -15.26 10.80
CA GLU A 242 8.46 -15.85 12.03
C GLU A 242 8.08 -15.05 13.29
N LEU A 243 8.10 -13.72 13.21
CA LEU A 243 7.77 -12.83 14.31
C LEU A 243 6.25 -12.60 14.48
N GLY A 244 5.44 -13.08 13.55
CA GLY A 244 3.99 -12.85 13.53
C GLY A 244 3.62 -11.38 13.35
N VAL A 245 4.36 -10.65 12.52
CA VAL A 245 4.15 -9.21 12.31
C VAL A 245 3.40 -8.98 11.00
N PRO A 246 2.17 -8.43 11.05
CA PRO A 246 1.51 -7.93 9.86
C PRO A 246 2.27 -6.72 9.31
N ILE A 247 2.43 -6.69 7.99
CA ILE A 247 3.09 -5.61 7.26
C ILE A 247 2.03 -4.65 6.75
N THR A 248 2.22 -3.36 6.95
CA THR A 248 1.43 -2.31 6.32
C THR A 248 2.32 -1.48 5.41
N THR A 249 1.73 -0.87 4.39
CA THR A 249 2.37 0.19 3.64
C THR A 249 1.47 1.40 3.50
N HIS A 250 2.09 2.55 3.72
CA HIS A 250 1.51 3.87 3.57
C HIS A 250 2.42 4.66 2.62
N TYR A 251 2.32 4.35 1.33
CA TYR A 251 3.24 4.85 0.30
C TYR A 251 2.51 5.18 -1.00
N GLY A 252 2.74 6.40 -1.47
CA GLY A 252 1.99 6.98 -2.58
C GLY A 252 2.81 7.22 -3.85
N SER A 253 2.12 7.21 -4.99
CA SER A 253 2.69 7.45 -6.33
C SER A 253 2.77 8.93 -6.73
N GLN A 254 2.59 9.87 -5.80
CA GLN A 254 2.72 11.30 -6.09
C GLN A 254 4.12 11.60 -6.64
N GLY A 255 4.14 12.30 -7.78
CA GLY A 255 5.35 12.59 -8.55
C GLY A 255 5.80 11.52 -9.55
N TRP A 256 5.06 10.42 -9.69
CA TRP A 256 5.23 9.52 -10.84
C TRP A 256 4.70 10.16 -12.12
N THR A 257 5.02 9.56 -13.27
CA THR A 257 4.44 9.94 -14.56
C THR A 257 2.92 9.87 -14.48
N GLY A 258 2.23 10.96 -14.86
CA GLY A 258 0.77 11.09 -14.70
C GLY A 258 0.32 11.71 -13.38
N ARG A 259 1.18 11.77 -12.35
CA ARG A 259 0.90 12.32 -11.00
C ARG A 259 1.87 13.42 -10.56
N SER A 260 2.41 14.15 -11.53
CA SER A 260 3.43 15.19 -11.35
C SER A 260 2.97 16.55 -11.87
N SER A 261 1.67 16.84 -11.76
CA SER A 261 1.11 18.14 -12.10
C SER A 261 1.78 19.24 -11.28
N ILE A 262 2.18 20.30 -11.99
CA ILE A 262 2.82 21.47 -11.41
C ILE A 262 1.81 22.52 -10.95
N SER A 263 0.51 22.30 -11.16
CA SER A 263 -0.53 23.31 -10.88
C SER A 263 -1.71 22.77 -10.08
N ASN A 264 -1.91 21.45 -10.04
CA ASN A 264 -3.08 20.85 -9.40
C ASN A 264 -2.67 19.70 -8.46
N TYR A 265 -2.84 19.91 -7.15
CA TYR A 265 -2.52 18.92 -6.12
C TYR A 265 -3.51 17.76 -6.15
N MET A 266 -4.81 18.01 -6.36
CA MET A 266 -5.83 16.97 -6.40
C MET A 266 -5.61 16.01 -7.57
N ASN A 267 -5.12 16.49 -8.72
CA ASN A 267 -4.67 15.62 -9.81
C ASN A 267 -3.55 14.65 -9.36
N ASN A 268 -2.64 15.13 -8.51
CA ASN A 268 -1.54 14.30 -8.00
C ASN A 268 -2.03 13.34 -6.92
N HIS A 269 -2.96 13.80 -6.07
CA HIS A 269 -3.47 13.11 -4.90
C HIS A 269 -4.47 12.00 -5.22
N ILE A 270 -5.57 12.28 -5.93
CA ILE A 270 -6.68 11.33 -6.03
C ILE A 270 -6.22 9.99 -6.63
N GLY A 271 -6.34 8.90 -5.86
CA GLY A 271 -5.92 7.54 -6.24
C GLY A 271 -4.43 7.24 -6.13
N HIS A 272 -3.62 8.13 -5.55
CA HIS A 272 -2.16 7.95 -5.56
C HIS A 272 -1.67 6.81 -4.67
N PHE A 273 -2.35 6.53 -3.55
CA PHE A 273 -2.07 5.38 -2.69
C PHE A 273 -2.49 4.08 -3.36
N ALA A 274 -3.65 4.06 -4.03
CA ALA A 274 -4.10 2.91 -4.83
C ALA A 274 -3.05 2.53 -5.89
N ASP A 275 -2.56 3.48 -6.67
CA ASP A 275 -1.55 3.21 -7.72
C ASP A 275 -0.23 2.67 -7.16
N GLY A 276 0.27 3.27 -6.06
CA GLY A 276 1.50 2.82 -5.41
C GLY A 276 1.34 1.41 -4.83
N SER A 277 0.24 1.19 -4.11
CA SER A 277 -0.11 -0.09 -3.50
C SER A 277 -0.38 -1.18 -4.54
N GLN A 278 -0.99 -0.84 -5.67
CA GLN A 278 -1.21 -1.76 -6.77
C GLN A 278 0.11 -2.22 -7.40
N ALA A 279 1.07 -1.32 -7.58
CA ALA A 279 2.40 -1.69 -8.08
C ALA A 279 3.11 -2.64 -7.10
N PHE A 280 3.08 -2.31 -5.81
CA PHE A 280 3.64 -3.13 -4.74
C PHE A 280 2.99 -4.52 -4.65
N ALA A 281 1.66 -4.61 -4.55
CA ALA A 281 0.95 -5.88 -4.45
C ALA A 281 1.15 -6.79 -5.66
N LYS A 282 1.18 -6.22 -6.87
CA LYS A 282 1.51 -7.00 -8.09
C LYS A 282 2.94 -7.51 -8.06
N ALA A 283 3.91 -6.71 -7.58
CA ALA A 283 5.29 -7.18 -7.47
C ALA A 283 5.42 -8.34 -6.48
N LEU A 284 4.70 -8.31 -5.35
CA LEU A 284 4.67 -9.44 -4.41
C LEU A 284 3.97 -10.67 -5.00
N PHE A 285 2.84 -10.47 -5.70
CA PHE A 285 2.08 -11.55 -6.33
C PHE A 285 2.89 -12.22 -7.45
N PHE A 286 3.27 -11.46 -8.49
CA PHE A 286 4.00 -11.98 -9.64
C PHE A 286 5.44 -12.39 -9.29
N GLY A 287 6.06 -11.76 -8.29
CA GLY A 287 7.34 -12.22 -7.73
C GLY A 287 7.24 -13.51 -6.93
N GLY A 288 6.04 -14.05 -6.70
CA GLY A 288 5.79 -15.30 -5.97
C GLY A 288 5.92 -15.21 -4.46
N VAL A 289 5.99 -14.01 -3.88
CA VAL A 289 6.15 -13.81 -2.43
C VAL A 289 4.96 -14.39 -1.68
N THR A 290 3.73 -14.15 -2.14
CA THR A 290 2.52 -14.69 -1.50
C THR A 290 2.38 -16.21 -1.64
N ARG A 291 3.07 -16.83 -2.62
CA ARG A 291 3.19 -18.28 -2.73
C ARG A 291 4.18 -18.84 -1.71
N ARG A 292 5.36 -18.23 -1.58
CA ARG A 292 6.42 -18.68 -0.67
C ARG A 292 6.06 -18.42 0.80
N PHE A 293 5.32 -17.35 1.06
CA PHE A 293 4.91 -16.91 2.40
C PHE A 293 3.38 -16.74 2.49
N PRO A 294 2.59 -17.82 2.42
CA PRO A 294 1.12 -17.74 2.45
C PRO A 294 0.55 -17.24 3.79
N GLN A 295 1.38 -17.22 4.84
CA GLN A 295 1.05 -16.68 6.17
C GLN A 295 1.31 -15.17 6.28
N LEU A 296 1.96 -14.56 5.28
CA LEU A 296 2.19 -13.12 5.26
C LEU A 296 0.85 -12.38 5.15
N ARG A 297 0.70 -11.34 5.96
CA ARG A 297 -0.45 -10.43 5.93
C ARG A 297 0.05 -9.05 5.58
N VAL A 298 -0.49 -8.48 4.50
CA VAL A 298 -0.08 -7.19 3.96
C VAL A 298 -1.29 -6.26 3.85
N GLY A 299 -1.27 -5.17 4.59
CA GLY A 299 -2.25 -4.09 4.54
C GLY A 299 -1.74 -2.92 3.69
N MET A 300 -2.56 -2.43 2.76
CA MET A 300 -2.24 -1.26 1.96
C MET A 300 -3.24 -0.15 2.27
N LEU A 301 -2.76 0.95 2.84
CA LEU A 301 -3.60 1.93 3.53
C LEU A 301 -3.87 3.17 2.66
N GLU A 302 -4.95 3.89 2.98
CA GLU A 302 -5.47 5.09 2.27
C GLU A 302 -5.72 4.91 0.76
N GLY A 303 -5.74 3.66 0.27
CA GLY A 303 -5.89 3.36 -1.14
C GLY A 303 -7.33 3.10 -1.58
N GLY A 304 -8.26 2.90 -0.64
CA GLY A 304 -9.55 2.27 -0.91
C GLY A 304 -9.40 0.78 -1.20
N ALA A 305 -10.52 0.10 -1.42
CA ALA A 305 -10.56 -1.36 -1.64
C ALA A 305 -11.07 -1.80 -3.02
N ASP A 306 -11.63 -0.88 -3.80
CA ASP A 306 -12.15 -1.15 -5.14
C ASP A 306 -11.07 -1.63 -6.12
N TRP A 307 -9.89 -1.02 -6.07
CA TRP A 307 -8.76 -1.39 -6.90
C TRP A 307 -8.28 -2.82 -6.60
N GLY A 308 -8.42 -3.28 -5.36
CA GLY A 308 -8.11 -4.65 -4.94
C GLY A 308 -9.02 -5.68 -5.63
N ALA A 309 -10.31 -5.37 -5.75
CA ALA A 309 -11.27 -6.16 -6.51
C ALA A 309 -10.99 -6.11 -8.01
N HIS A 310 -10.74 -4.92 -8.53
CA HIS A 310 -10.42 -4.71 -9.93
C HIS A 310 -9.19 -5.52 -10.36
N VAL A 311 -8.10 -5.50 -9.59
CA VAL A 311 -6.91 -6.31 -9.89
C VAL A 311 -7.20 -7.80 -9.78
N TYR A 312 -7.92 -8.25 -8.76
CA TYR A 312 -8.30 -9.66 -8.63
C TYR A 312 -9.07 -10.19 -9.85
N ILE A 313 -10.14 -9.49 -10.25
CA ILE A 313 -10.93 -9.81 -11.46
C ILE A 313 -10.00 -9.91 -12.67
N HIS A 314 -9.10 -8.94 -12.80
CA HIS A 314 -8.17 -8.90 -13.92
C HIS A 314 -7.10 -9.97 -13.89
N LEU A 315 -6.62 -10.42 -12.72
CA LEU A 315 -5.71 -11.55 -12.64
C LEU A 315 -6.37 -12.81 -13.19
N VAL A 316 -7.63 -13.08 -12.80
CA VAL A 316 -8.42 -14.21 -13.31
C VAL A 316 -8.64 -14.09 -14.82
N ASP A 317 -9.09 -12.93 -15.28
CA ASP A 317 -9.35 -12.67 -16.71
C ASP A 317 -8.09 -12.84 -17.57
N ARG A 318 -6.94 -12.39 -17.08
CA ARG A 318 -5.67 -12.47 -17.81
C ARG A 318 -5.14 -13.89 -17.76
N PHE A 319 -5.19 -14.57 -16.62
CA PHE A 319 -4.78 -15.97 -16.53
C PHE A 319 -5.57 -16.87 -17.50
N SER A 320 -6.89 -16.69 -17.61
CA SER A 320 -7.73 -17.48 -18.54
C SER A 320 -7.32 -17.36 -20.01
N LYS A 321 -6.68 -16.25 -20.39
CA LYS A 321 -6.23 -15.97 -21.77
C LYS A 321 -4.73 -16.14 -21.93
N ARG A 322 -3.96 -15.92 -20.86
CA ARG A 322 -2.51 -15.73 -20.90
C ARG A 322 -1.71 -16.74 -20.07
N ASN A 323 -2.31 -17.85 -19.64
CA ASN A 323 -1.56 -19.02 -19.19
C ASN A 323 -0.88 -19.74 -20.37
N LEU A 324 0.11 -20.59 -20.09
CA LEU A 324 0.91 -21.28 -21.11
C LEU A 324 0.09 -21.98 -22.21
N LYS A 325 -1.02 -22.62 -21.83
CA LYS A 325 -1.90 -23.29 -22.78
C LYS A 325 -2.62 -22.28 -23.67
N ALA A 326 -3.20 -21.25 -23.06
CA ALA A 326 -3.96 -20.23 -23.77
C ALA A 326 -3.07 -19.33 -24.63
N LEU A 327 -1.76 -19.25 -24.36
CA LEU A 327 -0.79 -18.54 -25.19
C LEU A 327 -0.70 -19.06 -26.61
N GLN A 328 -1.05 -20.33 -26.82
CA GLN A 328 -1.07 -20.91 -28.16
C GLN A 328 -2.09 -20.22 -29.07
N ASN A 329 -3.14 -19.58 -28.53
CA ASN A 329 -4.05 -18.74 -29.34
C ASN A 329 -3.35 -17.51 -29.95
N TYR A 330 -2.19 -17.13 -29.44
CA TYR A 330 -1.39 -15.98 -29.88
C TYR A 330 -0.03 -16.40 -30.43
N ASN A 331 0.20 -17.69 -30.64
CA ASN A 331 1.44 -18.19 -31.19
C ASN A 331 1.45 -17.93 -32.71
N PRO A 332 2.33 -17.06 -33.23
CA PRO A 332 2.35 -16.74 -34.65
C PRO A 332 2.63 -17.97 -35.53
N ASP A 333 3.36 -18.96 -35.01
CA ASP A 333 3.71 -20.19 -35.73
C ASP A 333 2.49 -21.09 -36.01
N LEU A 334 1.36 -20.87 -35.31
CA LEU A 334 0.11 -21.60 -35.52
C LEU A 334 -0.81 -20.93 -36.56
N THR A 335 -0.38 -19.84 -37.18
CA THR A 335 -1.17 -19.17 -38.23
C THR A 335 -1.28 -20.06 -39.46
N ASN A 336 -2.49 -20.40 -39.87
CA ASN A 336 -2.74 -21.12 -41.12
C ASN A 336 -2.57 -20.19 -42.33
N ALA A 337 -1.37 -20.19 -42.91
CA ALA A 337 -1.03 -19.32 -44.04
C ALA A 337 -1.85 -19.62 -45.31
N ASP A 338 -2.30 -20.85 -45.49
CA ASP A 338 -3.12 -21.25 -46.66
C ASP A 338 -4.53 -20.65 -46.55
N GLU A 339 -5.19 -20.87 -45.40
CA GLU A 339 -6.52 -20.32 -45.14
C GLU A 339 -6.51 -18.78 -45.11
N LEU A 340 -5.49 -18.17 -44.52
CA LEU A 340 -5.34 -16.72 -44.52
C LEU A 340 -5.25 -16.18 -45.97
N PHE A 341 -4.47 -16.85 -46.82
CA PHE A 341 -4.36 -16.47 -48.22
C PHE A 341 -5.69 -16.62 -48.97
N GLU A 342 -6.39 -17.74 -48.81
CA GLU A 342 -7.71 -17.95 -49.43
C GLU A 342 -8.74 -16.89 -48.98
N LEU A 343 -8.73 -16.50 -47.70
CA LEU A 343 -9.59 -15.44 -47.17
C LEU A 343 -9.27 -14.08 -47.82
N PHE A 344 -7.99 -13.75 -48.01
CA PHE A 344 -7.59 -12.52 -48.69
C PHE A 344 -7.85 -12.56 -50.20
N GLU A 345 -7.74 -13.71 -50.87
CA GLU A 345 -8.16 -13.84 -52.27
C GLU A 345 -9.67 -13.61 -52.42
N ARG A 346 -10.47 -14.15 -51.49
CA ARG A 346 -11.93 -14.07 -51.56
C ARG A 346 -12.49 -12.72 -51.12
N PHE A 347 -11.87 -12.08 -50.14
CA PHE A 347 -12.42 -10.88 -49.47
C PHE A 347 -11.48 -9.66 -49.49
N GLY A 348 -10.24 -9.78 -49.97
CA GLY A 348 -9.24 -8.71 -49.96
C GLY A 348 -9.55 -7.59 -50.95
N GLY A 349 -10.07 -7.90 -52.13
CA GLY A 349 -10.55 -6.91 -53.12
C GLY A 349 -9.57 -5.74 -53.30
N GLU A 350 -10.07 -4.52 -53.06
CA GLU A 350 -9.34 -3.25 -53.18
C GLU A 350 -8.09 -3.16 -52.26
N ILE A 351 -8.09 -3.81 -51.08
CA ILE A 351 -6.96 -3.68 -50.14
C ILE A 351 -5.70 -4.40 -50.64
N THR A 352 -5.87 -5.40 -51.50
CA THR A 352 -4.78 -6.19 -52.10
C THR A 352 -4.45 -5.75 -53.53
N GLU A 353 -5.18 -4.78 -54.07
CA GLU A 353 -4.97 -4.33 -55.46
C GLU A 353 -3.59 -3.70 -55.65
N GLY A 354 -2.86 -4.13 -56.68
CA GLY A 354 -1.52 -3.65 -56.98
C GLY A 354 -0.39 -4.28 -56.15
N TYR A 355 -0.70 -5.24 -55.25
CA TYR A 355 0.29 -5.98 -54.47
C TYR A 355 0.39 -7.44 -54.93
N SER A 356 1.62 -7.90 -55.21
CA SER A 356 1.90 -9.34 -55.31
C SER A 356 2.17 -9.85 -53.90
N LEU A 357 1.33 -10.75 -53.40
CA LEU A 357 1.44 -11.27 -52.03
C LEU A 357 1.71 -12.77 -52.08
N SER A 358 2.89 -13.20 -51.63
CA SER A 358 3.07 -14.60 -51.24
C SER A 358 2.38 -14.88 -49.90
N LYS A 359 2.08 -16.15 -49.60
CA LYS A 359 1.52 -16.57 -48.30
C LYS A 359 2.36 -16.09 -47.12
N GLU A 360 3.68 -16.12 -47.27
CA GLU A 360 4.64 -15.67 -46.26
C GLU A 360 4.55 -14.15 -46.03
N GLU A 361 4.57 -13.35 -47.10
CA GLU A 361 4.48 -11.89 -47.01
C GLU A 361 3.14 -11.43 -46.45
N LEU A 362 2.05 -12.09 -46.87
CA LEU A 362 0.71 -11.81 -46.35
C LEU A 362 0.64 -12.12 -44.84
N THR A 363 1.09 -13.32 -44.44
CA THR A 363 1.09 -13.73 -43.02
C THR A 363 1.90 -12.76 -42.17
N LYS A 364 3.10 -12.39 -42.62
CA LYS A 364 3.96 -11.42 -41.93
C LYS A 364 3.36 -10.02 -41.85
N SER A 365 2.65 -9.59 -42.89
CA SER A 365 1.98 -8.30 -42.93
C SER A 365 0.81 -8.25 -41.94
N VAL A 366 -0.07 -9.26 -41.97
CA VAL A 366 -1.26 -9.37 -41.12
C VAL A 366 -0.90 -9.50 -39.64
N LEU A 367 0.12 -10.29 -39.31
CA LEU A 367 0.62 -10.40 -37.94
C LEU A 367 1.35 -9.14 -37.44
N GLY A 368 1.57 -8.16 -38.32
CA GLY A 368 2.25 -6.92 -38.02
C GLY A 368 3.76 -7.10 -38.09
N SER A 369 4.37 -6.57 -39.16
CA SER A 369 5.83 -6.65 -39.36
C SER A 369 6.64 -6.10 -38.19
N SER A 370 6.11 -5.15 -37.40
CA SER A 370 6.76 -4.62 -36.19
C SER A 370 6.97 -5.66 -35.10
N PHE A 371 6.08 -6.66 -34.97
CA PHE A 371 6.22 -7.73 -33.96
C PHE A 371 7.36 -8.71 -34.28
N SER A 372 7.77 -8.80 -35.55
CA SER A 372 8.77 -9.76 -36.03
C SER A 372 10.08 -9.11 -36.47
N ARG A 373 10.15 -7.78 -36.67
CA ARG A 373 11.27 -7.13 -37.36
C ARG A 373 12.60 -7.20 -36.60
N HIS A 374 12.59 -7.20 -35.27
CA HIS A 374 13.79 -7.08 -34.44
C HIS A 374 13.74 -7.83 -33.09
N SER A 375 12.72 -8.66 -32.87
CA SER A 375 12.50 -9.34 -31.60
C SER A 375 12.54 -10.86 -31.80
N ARG A 376 13.20 -11.57 -30.90
CA ARG A 376 13.12 -13.03 -30.84
C ARG A 376 11.85 -13.45 -30.11
N ALA A 377 11.36 -14.66 -30.37
CA ALA A 377 10.35 -15.27 -29.53
C ALA A 377 10.88 -15.46 -28.10
N PRO A 378 10.04 -15.29 -27.06
CA PRO A 378 10.38 -15.68 -25.70
C PRO A 378 10.59 -17.20 -25.62
N ILE A 379 11.51 -17.64 -24.76
CA ILE A 379 11.88 -19.05 -24.59
C ILE A 379 11.62 -19.53 -23.15
N GLY A 380 11.14 -20.77 -23.01
CA GLY A 380 10.93 -21.40 -21.71
C GLY A 380 10.06 -20.56 -20.78
N SER A 381 10.60 -20.21 -19.61
CA SER A 381 9.90 -19.44 -18.56
C SER A 381 9.60 -17.99 -18.94
N GLU A 382 10.21 -17.44 -20.00
CA GLU A 382 9.92 -16.07 -20.46
C GLU A 382 8.50 -15.90 -21.02
N LEU A 383 7.84 -17.02 -21.33
CA LEU A 383 6.44 -17.05 -21.76
C LEU A 383 5.45 -17.03 -20.60
N GLU A 384 5.89 -17.39 -19.40
CA GLU A 384 4.99 -17.73 -18.30
C GLU A 384 5.00 -16.65 -17.22
N ASP A 385 4.23 -15.58 -17.45
CA ASP A 385 4.12 -14.43 -16.52
C ASP A 385 3.67 -14.84 -15.10
N PHE A 386 2.95 -15.96 -14.96
CA PHE A 386 2.41 -16.44 -13.68
C PHE A 386 3.28 -17.52 -12.99
N ALA A 387 4.42 -17.92 -13.58
CA ALA A 387 5.21 -19.06 -13.11
C ALA A 387 5.67 -18.92 -11.66
N ALA A 388 6.22 -17.75 -11.30
CA ALA A 388 6.72 -17.49 -9.96
C ALA A 388 5.59 -17.47 -8.92
N ALA A 389 4.41 -16.95 -9.28
CA ALA A 389 3.19 -17.02 -8.48
C ALA A 389 2.63 -18.45 -8.35
N GLY A 390 3.03 -19.37 -9.24
CA GLY A 390 2.64 -20.79 -9.22
C GLY A 390 1.16 -20.99 -9.46
N ILE A 391 0.58 -20.24 -10.39
CA ILE A 391 -0.86 -20.30 -10.69
C ILE A 391 -1.13 -21.40 -11.72
N GLU A 392 -1.88 -22.41 -11.32
CA GLU A 392 -2.38 -23.47 -12.21
C GLU A 392 -3.89 -23.35 -12.43
N THR A 393 -4.59 -22.80 -11.44
CA THR A 393 -6.04 -22.62 -11.39
C THR A 393 -6.43 -21.19 -10.99
N ILE A 394 -7.68 -20.81 -11.21
CA ILE A 394 -8.17 -19.49 -10.77
C ILE A 394 -8.32 -19.42 -9.24
N GLU A 395 -8.47 -20.58 -8.58
CA GLU A 395 -8.46 -20.75 -7.14
C GLU A 395 -7.10 -20.41 -6.53
N ASP A 396 -5.99 -20.71 -7.22
CA ASP A 396 -4.67 -20.28 -6.78
C ASP A 396 -4.57 -18.75 -6.72
N ILE A 397 -5.19 -18.04 -7.68
CA ILE A 397 -5.22 -16.57 -7.68
C ILE A 397 -5.96 -16.07 -6.45
N ARG A 398 -7.14 -16.65 -6.15
CA ARG A 398 -7.88 -16.33 -4.92
C ARG A 398 -7.00 -16.55 -3.70
N ASP A 399 -6.34 -17.69 -3.60
CA ASP A 399 -5.58 -18.06 -2.42
C ASP A 399 -4.30 -17.24 -2.24
N ARG A 400 -3.71 -16.75 -3.34
CA ARG A 400 -2.54 -15.87 -3.31
C ARG A 400 -2.90 -14.39 -3.11
N TRP A 401 -4.11 -13.97 -3.48
CA TRP A 401 -4.55 -12.58 -3.40
C TRP A 401 -5.38 -12.33 -2.13
N VAL A 402 -6.49 -13.05 -1.96
CA VAL A 402 -7.48 -12.84 -0.90
C VAL A 402 -6.97 -13.30 0.47
N ASN A 403 -6.01 -14.22 0.55
CA ASN A 403 -5.47 -14.61 1.87
C ASN A 403 -4.36 -13.68 2.36
N SER A 404 -3.70 -12.95 1.46
CA SER A 404 -2.51 -12.16 1.79
C SER A 404 -2.79 -10.66 1.90
N PHE A 405 -3.66 -10.11 1.05
CA PHE A 405 -3.83 -8.66 0.92
C PHE A 405 -5.09 -8.13 1.60
N PHE A 406 -4.92 -6.99 2.27
CA PHE A 406 -5.94 -6.23 2.94
C PHE A 406 -5.87 -4.76 2.51
N PHE A 407 -7.01 -4.13 2.33
CA PHE A 407 -7.14 -2.87 1.60
C PHE A 407 -7.78 -1.82 2.52
N GLY A 408 -6.96 -0.92 3.04
CA GLY A 408 -7.37 0.17 3.92
C GLY A 408 -8.19 1.20 3.15
N SER A 409 -9.38 1.47 3.65
CA SER A 409 -10.32 2.41 3.04
C SER A 409 -10.76 3.44 4.09
N GLU A 410 -10.95 4.67 3.63
CA GLU A 410 -11.40 5.79 4.45
C GLU A 410 -12.87 5.64 4.86
N SER A 411 -13.30 6.46 5.82
CA SER A 411 -14.59 6.32 6.49
C SER A 411 -15.79 6.47 5.55
N ASP A 412 -15.72 7.38 4.58
CA ASP A 412 -16.79 7.68 3.63
C ASP A 412 -16.55 7.07 2.23
N ASP A 413 -15.59 6.16 2.09
CA ASP A 413 -15.23 5.54 0.81
C ASP A 413 -16.35 4.63 0.30
N ARG A 414 -17.17 5.17 -0.61
CA ARG A 414 -18.27 4.43 -1.25
C ARG A 414 -17.78 3.31 -2.15
N THR A 415 -16.53 3.36 -2.60
CA THR A 415 -15.99 2.40 -3.58
C THR A 415 -15.80 1.00 -2.98
N ILE A 416 -15.79 0.88 -1.65
CA ILE A 416 -15.76 -0.43 -0.94
C ILE A 416 -16.93 -1.35 -1.33
N ALA A 417 -18.03 -0.81 -1.88
CA ALA A 417 -19.09 -1.62 -2.47
C ALA A 417 -18.57 -2.59 -3.54
N ALA A 418 -17.57 -2.18 -4.34
CA ALA A 418 -16.94 -3.05 -5.33
C ALA A 418 -16.14 -4.18 -4.67
N ALA A 419 -15.45 -3.90 -3.56
CA ALA A 419 -14.70 -4.89 -2.80
C ALA A 419 -15.62 -5.99 -2.24
N PHE A 420 -16.79 -5.61 -1.72
CA PHE A 420 -17.77 -6.55 -1.17
C PHE A 420 -18.73 -7.16 -2.20
N ASN A 421 -18.66 -6.75 -3.47
CA ASN A 421 -19.52 -7.27 -4.54
C ASN A 421 -19.09 -8.67 -5.00
N ASN A 422 -19.46 -9.68 -4.20
CA ASN A 422 -19.21 -11.08 -4.48
C ASN A 422 -19.87 -11.61 -5.77
N LYS A 423 -20.86 -10.90 -6.32
CA LYS A 423 -21.47 -11.27 -7.61
C LYS A 423 -20.57 -10.88 -8.79
N ALA A 424 -19.81 -9.80 -8.66
CA ALA A 424 -18.86 -9.35 -9.67
C ALA A 424 -17.53 -10.09 -9.59
N ASN A 425 -17.07 -10.41 -8.38
CA ASN A 425 -15.79 -11.06 -8.16
C ASN A 425 -15.84 -12.56 -8.52
N PRO A 426 -14.93 -13.07 -9.38
CA PRO A 426 -14.81 -14.50 -9.66
C PRO A 426 -14.72 -15.35 -8.40
N LEU A 427 -15.30 -16.56 -8.44
CA LEU A 427 -15.40 -17.48 -7.31
C LEU A 427 -16.26 -16.98 -6.13
N GLY A 428 -17.04 -15.91 -6.32
CA GLY A 428 -18.00 -15.47 -5.30
C GLY A 428 -17.36 -14.83 -4.06
N VAL A 429 -16.15 -14.27 -4.19
CA VAL A 429 -15.36 -13.81 -3.05
C VAL A 429 -15.59 -12.33 -2.73
N LYS A 430 -15.46 -11.98 -1.45
CA LYS A 430 -15.37 -10.59 -0.98
C LYS A 430 -13.90 -10.26 -0.74
N ILE A 431 -13.47 -9.08 -1.17
CA ILE A 431 -12.10 -8.60 -0.95
C ILE A 431 -11.98 -8.04 0.47
N ASN A 432 -10.83 -8.21 1.13
CA ASN A 432 -10.64 -7.80 2.52
C ASN A 432 -10.46 -6.26 2.64
N ALA A 433 -11.54 -5.50 2.47
CA ALA A 433 -11.56 -4.10 2.87
C ALA A 433 -11.43 -4.02 4.40
N ILE A 434 -10.54 -3.15 4.90
CA ILE A 434 -10.32 -2.90 6.33
C ILE A 434 -10.57 -1.42 6.64
N TYR A 435 -11.22 -1.17 7.76
CA TYR A 435 -11.49 0.19 8.22
C TYR A 435 -10.20 0.91 8.64
N SER A 436 -9.94 2.01 7.96
CA SER A 436 -8.80 2.90 8.13
C SER A 436 -9.37 4.32 8.21
N SER A 437 -9.63 4.82 9.41
CA SER A 437 -10.44 6.05 9.53
C SER A 437 -9.78 7.27 8.91
N ASP A 438 -8.45 7.29 8.86
CA ASP A 438 -7.59 8.42 8.47
C ASP A 438 -7.80 9.68 9.33
N VAL A 439 -8.27 9.48 10.57
CA VAL A 439 -8.34 10.58 11.53
C VAL A 439 -6.94 11.14 11.81
N GLY A 440 -6.82 12.46 11.73
CA GLY A 440 -5.54 13.16 11.87
C GLY A 440 -5.04 13.80 10.58
N HIS A 441 -5.68 13.49 9.45
CA HIS A 441 -5.45 14.09 8.15
C HIS A 441 -6.58 15.06 7.73
N TRP A 442 -6.48 15.71 6.57
CA TRP A 442 -7.31 16.88 6.21
C TRP A 442 -8.70 16.55 5.64
N ASP A 443 -8.84 15.35 5.10
CA ASP A 443 -10.05 14.66 4.63
C ASP A 443 -11.00 14.30 5.77
N VAL A 444 -10.52 14.17 7.01
CA VAL A 444 -11.35 13.90 8.20
C VAL A 444 -11.39 15.10 9.16
N PRO A 445 -12.34 16.04 8.97
CA PRO A 445 -12.35 17.32 9.68
C PRO A 445 -12.84 17.26 11.14
N ASP A 446 -13.49 16.16 11.56
CA ASP A 446 -14.06 15.99 12.89
C ASP A 446 -13.83 14.57 13.42
N LEU A 447 -13.11 14.43 14.53
CA LEU A 447 -12.84 13.15 15.20
C LEU A 447 -14.14 12.37 15.51
N THR A 448 -15.27 13.04 15.66
CA THR A 448 -16.51 12.43 16.12
C THR A 448 -17.35 11.78 15.03
N SER A 449 -17.01 11.95 13.75
CA SER A 449 -17.78 11.51 12.58
C SER A 449 -17.40 10.17 11.90
N PRO A 450 -16.14 9.68 11.92
CA PRO A 450 -15.68 8.57 11.07
C PRO A 450 -16.57 7.32 11.03
N LEU A 451 -16.83 6.70 12.18
CA LEU A 451 -17.64 5.47 12.21
C LEU A 451 -19.10 5.73 11.77
N ALA A 452 -19.62 6.93 12.06
CA ALA A 452 -20.96 7.31 11.63
C ALA A 452 -21.05 7.49 10.11
N GLU A 453 -20.03 8.08 9.49
CA GLU A 453 -19.91 8.22 8.04
C GLU A 453 -19.83 6.84 7.36
N SER A 454 -19.04 5.91 7.91
CA SER A 454 -19.03 4.53 7.42
C SER A 454 -20.38 3.82 7.57
N TRP A 455 -21.12 4.10 8.65
CA TRP A 455 -22.45 3.54 8.85
C TRP A 455 -23.51 4.16 7.91
N ASP A 456 -23.30 5.38 7.41
CA ASP A 456 -24.19 5.96 6.42
C ASP A 456 -24.18 5.16 5.10
N LEU A 457 -23.07 4.49 4.77
CA LEU A 457 -23.01 3.53 3.64
C LEU A 457 -24.01 2.38 3.81
N VAL A 458 -24.26 1.92 5.05
CA VAL A 458 -25.30 0.93 5.34
C VAL A 458 -26.69 1.53 5.18
N LYS A 459 -26.93 2.72 5.76
CA LYS A 459 -28.24 3.40 5.67
C LYS A 459 -28.66 3.68 4.23
N GLU A 460 -27.68 3.98 3.37
CA GLU A 460 -27.88 4.27 1.97
C GLU A 460 -27.93 3.00 1.08
N GLY A 461 -27.68 1.82 1.65
CA GLY A 461 -27.70 0.55 0.93
C GLY A 461 -26.51 0.33 0.01
N VAL A 462 -25.40 1.03 0.23
CA VAL A 462 -24.12 0.84 -0.50
C VAL A 462 -23.47 -0.48 -0.10
N ILE A 463 -23.52 -0.81 1.19
CA ILE A 463 -23.08 -2.09 1.75
C ILE A 463 -24.13 -2.63 2.73
N SER A 464 -24.08 -3.93 3.04
CA SER A 464 -24.93 -4.53 4.08
C SER A 464 -24.36 -4.32 5.49
N GLU A 465 -25.17 -4.55 6.52
CA GLU A 465 -24.69 -4.58 7.91
C GLU A 465 -23.60 -5.65 8.13
N ASP A 466 -23.72 -6.81 7.46
CA ASP A 466 -22.69 -7.87 7.51
C ASP A 466 -21.38 -7.42 6.88
N ASP A 467 -21.44 -6.68 5.76
CA ASP A 467 -20.26 -6.09 5.13
C ASP A 467 -19.63 -5.04 6.03
N PHE A 468 -20.44 -4.21 6.68
CA PHE A 468 -19.96 -3.24 7.66
C PHE A 468 -19.26 -3.91 8.84
N LYS A 469 -19.82 -4.99 9.40
CA LYS A 469 -19.15 -5.80 10.44
C LYS A 469 -17.83 -6.39 9.94
N ALA A 470 -17.79 -6.90 8.71
CA ALA A 470 -16.54 -7.38 8.10
C ALA A 470 -15.52 -6.24 7.96
N TYR A 471 -15.96 -5.05 7.55
CA TYR A 471 -15.11 -3.88 7.32
C TYR A 471 -14.47 -3.33 8.61
N VAL A 472 -15.26 -3.09 9.66
CA VAL A 472 -14.79 -2.42 10.89
C VAL A 472 -14.28 -3.38 11.97
N PHE A 473 -14.51 -4.68 11.80
CA PHE A 473 -14.11 -5.70 12.77
C PHE A 473 -13.54 -6.97 12.13
N GLY A 474 -14.32 -7.67 11.30
CA GLY A 474 -13.97 -9.02 10.84
C GLY A 474 -12.64 -9.10 10.08
N ASN A 475 -12.46 -8.25 9.08
CA ASN A 475 -11.25 -8.19 8.26
C ASN A 475 -10.06 -7.58 9.03
N PRO A 476 -10.20 -6.47 9.80
CA PRO A 476 -9.13 -6.02 10.69
C PRO A 476 -8.70 -7.09 11.72
N TYR A 477 -9.65 -7.74 12.38
CA TYR A 477 -9.38 -8.82 13.33
C TYR A 477 -8.61 -9.96 12.66
N LYS A 478 -9.07 -10.40 11.48
CA LYS A 478 -8.39 -11.40 10.64
C LYS A 478 -6.96 -10.97 10.30
N PHE A 479 -6.76 -9.73 9.83
CA PHE A 479 -5.45 -9.20 9.44
C PHE A 479 -4.41 -9.32 10.56
N TYR A 480 -4.78 -8.90 11.77
CA TYR A 480 -3.88 -8.93 12.91
C TYR A 480 -3.71 -10.32 13.53
N THR A 481 -4.80 -11.09 13.67
CA THR A 481 -4.77 -12.37 14.39
C THR A 481 -4.28 -13.55 13.56
N GLU A 482 -4.43 -13.51 12.24
CA GLU A 482 -3.82 -14.52 11.37
C GLU A 482 -2.29 -14.34 11.27
N ALA A 483 -1.79 -13.11 11.47
CA ALA A 483 -0.35 -12.88 11.65
C ALA A 483 0.11 -13.30 13.05
N ASN A 484 -0.64 -12.94 14.10
CA ASN A 484 -0.33 -13.33 15.47
C ASN A 484 -1.61 -13.49 16.30
N ALA A 485 -1.94 -14.74 16.67
CA ALA A 485 -3.13 -15.06 17.45
C ALA A 485 -3.20 -14.34 18.81
N ASN A 486 -2.06 -13.89 19.36
CA ASN A 486 -1.98 -13.15 20.62
C ASN A 486 -1.99 -11.62 20.44
N PHE A 487 -2.27 -11.10 19.24
CA PHE A 487 -2.15 -9.66 18.95
C PHE A 487 -2.92 -8.78 19.94
N PHE A 488 -4.13 -9.19 20.34
CA PHE A 488 -4.98 -8.44 21.26
C PHE A 488 -4.85 -8.83 22.73
N LYS A 489 -3.91 -9.72 23.08
CA LYS A 489 -3.67 -10.12 24.47
C LYS A 489 -3.22 -8.92 25.31
N GLY A 490 -3.81 -8.74 26.49
CA GLY A 490 -3.57 -7.60 27.38
C GLY A 490 -4.20 -6.29 26.91
N THR A 491 -5.03 -6.29 25.87
CA THR A 491 -5.70 -5.08 25.37
C THR A 491 -7.10 -4.94 25.93
N ALA A 492 -7.69 -3.75 25.82
CA ALA A 492 -9.05 -3.45 26.26
C ALA A 492 -10.12 -4.28 25.53
N ILE A 493 -9.78 -4.88 24.37
CA ILE A 493 -10.70 -5.71 23.58
C ILE A 493 -10.45 -7.22 23.71
N GLU A 494 -9.45 -7.67 24.46
CA GLU A 494 -9.11 -9.10 24.64
C GLU A 494 -10.34 -9.95 25.01
N SER A 495 -11.07 -9.54 26.05
CA SER A 495 -12.26 -10.26 26.53
C SER A 495 -13.43 -10.22 25.54
N LYS A 496 -13.52 -9.17 24.72
CA LYS A 496 -14.57 -9.04 23.71
C LYS A 496 -14.31 -9.96 22.53
N VAL A 497 -13.05 -10.13 22.11
CA VAL A 497 -12.70 -10.99 20.98
C VAL A 497 -12.69 -12.48 21.33
N GLY A 498 -12.32 -12.86 22.56
CA GLY A 498 -12.34 -14.26 23.01
C GLY A 498 -13.73 -14.89 23.10
N ASN A 499 -14.79 -14.07 23.16
CA ASN A 499 -16.18 -14.53 23.19
C ASN A 499 -16.81 -14.66 21.79
N ILE A 500 -16.07 -14.33 20.73
CA ILE A 500 -16.57 -14.27 19.34
C ILE A 500 -16.05 -15.46 18.49
N GLU A 501 -15.38 -16.45 19.09
CA GLU A 501 -14.58 -17.44 18.32
C GLU A 501 -15.28 -18.05 17.08
N SER A 502 -14.50 -17.93 16.00
CA SER A 502 -14.75 -18.18 14.58
C SER A 502 -14.99 -19.65 14.22
N PRO A 503 -15.64 -19.94 13.07
CA PRO A 503 -15.71 -21.29 12.52
C PRO A 503 -14.30 -21.84 12.27
N GLN A 504 -14.05 -23.08 12.71
CA GLN A 504 -12.77 -23.75 12.50
C GLN A 504 -12.39 -23.75 11.02
N VAL A 505 -11.25 -23.14 10.70
CA VAL A 505 -10.55 -23.42 9.45
C VAL A 505 -9.99 -24.83 9.57
N ASP A 506 -10.57 -25.74 8.80
CA ASP A 506 -10.11 -27.11 8.69
C ASP A 506 -8.68 -27.12 8.12
N LYS A 507 -7.70 -27.38 9.00
CA LYS A 507 -6.29 -27.52 8.64
C LYS A 507 -5.98 -28.89 8.00
N SER A 508 -6.97 -29.71 7.66
CA SER A 508 -6.75 -31.05 7.09
C SER A 508 -6.40 -31.08 5.59
N LEU A 509 -6.43 -29.95 4.88
CA LEU A 509 -6.01 -29.88 3.47
C LEU A 509 -4.55 -29.44 3.31
N VAL A 510 -3.63 -30.13 3.99
CA VAL A 510 -2.20 -30.17 3.62
C VAL A 510 -1.65 -31.57 3.90
N VAL A 511 -2.07 -32.55 3.08
CA VAL A 511 -1.32 -33.80 2.89
C VAL A 511 -1.50 -34.30 1.46
N VAL A 512 -0.34 -34.48 0.80
CA VAL A 512 -0.02 -34.92 -0.57
C VAL A 512 -0.05 -33.85 -1.65
#